data_AF-A0A7Y2V1Z0-F1
#
_entry.id   AF-A0A7Y2V1Z0-F1
#
_cell.length_a   1.000
_cell.length_b   1.000
_cell.length_c   1.000
_cell.angle_alpha   90.00
_cell.angle_beta   90.00
_cell.angle_gamma   90.00
#
_symmetry.space_group_name_H-M   'P 1'
#
loop_
_entity.id
_entity.type
_entity.pdbx_description
1 polymer ?
#
loop_
_entity_poly.entity_id
_entity_poly.type
_entity_poly.pdbx_seq_one_letter_code
_entity_poly.pdbx_strand_id
1 'polypeptide(L)'
;MTLTQDDIQFIDNYLSSKIEHIDIRMEMVDHVAESIEAKMNKGDDRDFYYIFKDYMVENKRKLLENNKQFLKTATQKLSNAILKLFVSPLHLFLTILISYLCYYFFQNIDYSYSKNIAFIITLILIITPAIVYGSVLKFYKYERFSSAERINFFLIFLVQLLNFINISNSNLLDEKPHTILMSVMIGLIFNFVLSLSRVSITVFRDCKTKYQAIL
;
A
#
# COMPACT_ATOMS: atom_id res chain seq x y z
N MET A 1 -28.83 12.75 9.07
CA MET A 1 -29.07 12.05 7.81
C MET A 1 -27.76 11.52 7.29
N THR A 2 -27.75 10.25 6.90
CA THR A 2 -26.62 9.57 6.26
C THR A 2 -26.99 9.33 4.80
N LEU A 3 -26.04 9.48 3.89
CA LEU A 3 -26.26 9.25 2.47
C LEU A 3 -26.56 7.78 2.19
N THR A 4 -27.37 7.54 1.16
CA THR A 4 -27.65 6.18 0.68
C THR A 4 -26.48 5.66 -0.15
N GLN A 5 -26.45 4.36 -0.40
CA GLN A 5 -25.42 3.77 -1.24
C GLN A 5 -25.47 4.31 -2.68
N ASP A 6 -26.67 4.60 -3.19
CA ASP A 6 -26.86 5.18 -4.53
C ASP A 6 -26.27 6.59 -4.60
N ASP A 7 -26.41 7.40 -3.54
CA ASP A 7 -25.80 8.74 -3.45
C ASP A 7 -24.27 8.66 -3.47
N ILE A 8 -23.68 7.71 -2.71
CA ILE A 8 -22.24 7.47 -2.70
C ILE A 8 -21.75 7.05 -4.08
N GLN A 9 -22.49 6.15 -4.75
CA GLN A 9 -22.14 5.68 -6.08
C GLN A 9 -22.30 6.79 -7.14
N PHE A 10 -23.27 7.69 -6.97
CA PHE A 10 -23.39 8.89 -7.80
C PHE A 10 -22.16 9.79 -7.68
N ILE A 11 -21.64 10.00 -6.47
CA ILE A 11 -20.42 10.80 -6.24
C ILE A 11 -19.21 10.12 -6.90
N ASP A 12 -19.03 8.80 -6.73
CA ASP A 12 -17.92 8.05 -7.34
C ASP A 12 -17.96 8.13 -8.88
N ASN A 13 -19.13 7.90 -9.47
CA ASN A 13 -19.34 8.01 -10.91
C ASN A 13 -19.03 9.42 -11.44
N TYR A 14 -19.38 10.47 -10.71
CA TYR A 14 -19.04 11.85 -11.10
C TYR A 14 -17.52 12.11 -11.09
N LEU A 15 -16.82 11.53 -10.12
CA LEU A 15 -15.39 11.74 -9.89
C LEU A 15 -14.49 10.83 -10.74
N SER A 16 -14.96 9.65 -11.16
CA SER A 16 -14.19 8.69 -11.96
C SER A 16 -13.63 9.30 -13.24
N SER A 17 -14.42 10.12 -13.93
CA SER A 17 -13.99 10.85 -15.13
C SER A 17 -12.84 11.85 -14.93
N LYS A 18 -12.51 12.20 -13.68
CA LYS A 18 -11.51 13.23 -13.35
C LYS A 18 -10.32 12.70 -12.55
N ILE A 19 -10.44 11.51 -11.97
CA ILE A 19 -9.46 10.93 -11.04
C ILE A 19 -9.25 9.46 -11.40
N GLU A 20 -8.11 9.19 -12.01
CA GLU A 20 -7.65 7.85 -12.44
C GLU A 20 -7.33 6.92 -11.25
N HIS A 21 -6.80 7.47 -10.16
CA HIS A 21 -6.37 6.67 -9.02
C HIS A 21 -7.53 6.45 -8.06
N ILE A 22 -7.95 5.21 -7.89
CA ILE A 22 -9.14 4.87 -7.10
C ILE A 22 -8.97 5.16 -5.62
N ASP A 23 -7.79 4.95 -5.03
CA ASP A 23 -7.54 5.26 -3.62
C ASP A 23 -7.68 6.75 -3.31
N ILE A 24 -7.24 7.62 -4.23
CA ILE A 24 -7.48 9.06 -4.15
C ILE A 24 -8.97 9.36 -4.29
N ARG A 25 -9.62 8.73 -5.28
CA ARG A 25 -11.05 8.93 -5.55
C ARG A 25 -11.89 8.53 -4.35
N MET A 26 -11.56 7.44 -3.66
CA MET A 26 -12.32 6.98 -2.48
C MET A 26 -12.23 7.97 -1.33
N GLU A 27 -11.04 8.50 -1.06
CA GLU A 27 -10.87 9.56 -0.04
C GLU A 27 -11.64 10.83 -0.42
N MET A 28 -11.72 11.15 -1.71
CA MET A 28 -12.50 12.29 -2.20
C MET A 28 -14.01 12.04 -2.11
N VAL A 29 -14.49 10.83 -2.42
CA VAL A 29 -15.89 10.43 -2.24
C VAL A 29 -16.28 10.55 -0.78
N ASP A 30 -15.48 10.00 0.13
CA ASP A 30 -15.73 10.07 1.58
C ASP A 30 -15.80 11.52 2.06
N HIS A 31 -14.89 12.38 1.61
CA HIS A 31 -14.87 13.79 2.01
C HIS A 31 -16.07 14.59 1.46
N VAL A 32 -16.47 14.32 0.22
CA VAL A 32 -17.67 14.94 -0.39
C VAL A 32 -18.93 14.47 0.34
N ALA A 33 -19.04 13.17 0.63
CA ALA A 33 -20.15 12.58 1.35
C ALA A 33 -20.30 13.20 2.75
N GLU A 34 -19.23 13.23 3.54
CA GLU A 34 -19.22 13.83 4.88
C GLU A 34 -19.64 15.32 4.84
N SER A 35 -19.20 16.06 3.82
CA SER A 35 -19.56 17.47 3.66
C SER A 35 -21.05 17.67 3.34
N ILE A 36 -21.63 16.80 2.52
CA ILE A 36 -23.05 16.84 2.16
C ILE A 36 -23.91 16.42 3.36
N GLU A 37 -23.55 15.33 4.04
CA GLU A 37 -24.21 14.90 5.27
C GLU A 37 -24.19 16.02 6.32
N ALA A 38 -23.05 16.70 6.47
CA ALA A 38 -22.94 17.85 7.38
C ALA A 38 -23.85 19.02 6.98
N LYS A 39 -24.05 19.29 5.68
CA LYS A 39 -25.00 20.32 5.21
C LYS A 39 -26.45 19.90 5.50
N MET A 40 -26.83 18.67 5.19
CA MET A 40 -28.16 18.13 5.48
C MET A 40 -28.47 18.14 6.98
N ASN A 41 -27.49 17.74 7.81
CA ASN A 41 -27.61 17.75 9.27
C ASN A 41 -27.73 19.15 9.87
N LYS A 42 -27.32 20.20 9.14
CA LYS A 42 -27.46 21.60 9.55
C LYS A 42 -28.80 22.23 9.14
N GLY A 43 -29.71 21.44 8.57
CA GLY A 43 -31.07 21.87 8.21
C GLY A 43 -31.26 22.21 6.72
N ASP A 44 -30.39 21.74 5.84
CA ASP A 44 -30.63 21.78 4.40
C ASP A 44 -31.48 20.56 3.99
N ASP A 45 -32.80 20.75 3.94
CA ASP A 45 -33.78 19.69 3.64
C ASP A 45 -33.98 19.47 2.13
N ARG A 46 -33.15 20.10 1.27
CA ARG A 46 -33.20 19.90 -0.18
C ARG A 46 -32.75 18.49 -0.55
N ASP A 47 -33.21 18.02 -1.72
CA ASP A 47 -32.77 16.74 -2.25
C ASP A 47 -31.25 16.68 -2.47
N PHE A 48 -30.67 15.50 -2.23
CA PHE A 48 -29.23 15.23 -2.30
C PHE A 48 -28.58 15.85 -3.55
N TYR A 49 -29.22 15.70 -4.71
CA TYR A 49 -28.66 16.16 -5.98
C TYR A 49 -28.37 17.66 -5.99
N TYR A 50 -29.26 18.48 -5.40
CA TYR A 50 -29.08 19.93 -5.36
C TYR A 50 -27.96 20.34 -4.41
N ILE A 51 -27.90 19.71 -3.23
CA ILE A 51 -26.86 19.97 -2.24
C ILE A 51 -25.48 19.57 -2.79
N PHE A 52 -25.41 18.40 -3.44
CA PHE A 52 -24.22 17.93 -4.14
C PHE A 52 -23.80 18.92 -5.22
N LYS A 53 -24.74 19.35 -6.08
CA LYS A 53 -24.44 20.25 -7.20
C LYS A 53 -23.86 21.57 -6.70
N ASP A 54 -24.49 22.20 -5.71
CA ASP A 54 -24.02 23.46 -5.13
C ASP A 54 -22.63 23.29 -4.51
N TYR A 55 -22.45 22.22 -3.73
CA TYR A 55 -21.16 21.89 -3.14
C TYR A 55 -20.06 21.75 -4.20
N MET A 56 -20.34 21.05 -5.31
CA MET A 56 -19.37 20.85 -6.38
C MET A 56 -19.08 22.15 -7.15
N VAL A 57 -20.07 23.02 -7.37
CA VAL A 57 -19.82 24.33 -8.00
C VAL A 57 -18.87 25.17 -7.13
N GLU A 58 -19.07 25.17 -5.82
CA GLU A 58 -18.27 25.93 -4.86
C GLU A 58 -16.85 25.36 -4.66
N ASN A 59 -16.73 24.03 -4.56
CA ASN A 59 -15.53 23.39 -4.02
C ASN A 59 -14.72 22.58 -5.04
N LYS A 60 -15.24 22.30 -6.24
CA LYS A 60 -14.56 21.44 -7.23
C LYS A 60 -13.13 21.85 -7.54
N ARG A 61 -12.86 23.15 -7.72
CA ARG A 61 -11.50 23.63 -7.99
C ARG A 61 -10.54 23.28 -6.85
N LYS A 62 -10.94 23.56 -5.61
CA LYS A 62 -10.15 23.24 -4.41
C LYS A 62 -9.98 21.74 -4.23
N LEU A 63 -11.02 20.95 -4.51
CA LEU A 63 -10.97 19.48 -4.44
C LEU A 63 -9.92 18.90 -5.42
N LEU A 64 -9.87 19.42 -6.64
CA LEU A 64 -8.90 18.98 -7.65
C LEU A 64 -7.48 19.50 -7.36
N GLU A 65 -7.34 20.72 -6.84
CA GLU A 65 -6.05 21.27 -6.40
C GLU A 65 -5.49 20.54 -5.18
N ASN A 66 -6.36 20.11 -4.26
CA ASN A 66 -6.03 19.36 -3.06
C ASN A 66 -5.89 17.85 -3.29
N ASN A 67 -5.83 17.39 -4.55
CA ASN A 67 -5.56 15.99 -4.89
C ASN A 67 -4.33 15.43 -4.13
N LYS A 68 -3.29 16.26 -3.97
CA LYS A 68 -2.10 15.92 -3.17
C LYS A 68 -2.40 15.59 -1.70
N GLN A 69 -3.40 16.22 -1.11
CA GLN A 69 -3.80 15.98 0.26
C GLN A 69 -4.54 14.64 0.41
N PHE A 70 -5.52 14.36 -0.44
CA PHE A 70 -6.23 13.07 -0.44
C PHE A 70 -5.28 11.90 -0.64
N LEU A 71 -4.36 12.09 -1.57
CA LEU A 71 -3.26 11.17 -1.82
C LEU A 71 -2.33 10.96 -0.62
N LYS A 72 -1.98 12.04 0.09
CA LYS A 72 -1.19 11.95 1.33
C LYS A 72 -1.96 11.16 2.39
N THR A 73 -3.25 11.42 2.56
CA THR A 73 -4.12 10.71 3.50
C THR A 73 -4.20 9.21 3.16
N ALA A 74 -4.46 8.87 1.90
CA ALA A 74 -4.48 7.48 1.41
C ALA A 74 -3.13 6.79 1.66
N THR A 75 -2.02 7.46 1.35
CA THR A 75 -0.67 6.93 1.58
C THR A 75 -0.38 6.72 3.06
N GLN A 76 -0.78 7.66 3.92
CA GLN A 76 -0.60 7.57 5.37
C GLN A 76 -1.41 6.42 5.97
N LYS A 77 -2.68 6.26 5.55
CA LYS A 77 -3.53 5.14 5.96
C LYS A 77 -2.89 3.80 5.58
N LEU A 78 -2.42 3.67 4.33
CA LEU A 78 -1.76 2.46 3.85
C LEU A 78 -0.45 2.19 4.59
N SER A 79 0.40 3.21 4.78
CA SER A 79 1.67 3.09 5.51
C SER A 79 1.45 2.68 6.97
N ASN A 80 0.49 3.29 7.67
CA ASN A 80 0.17 2.93 9.06
C ASN A 80 -0.34 1.49 9.17
N ALA A 81 -1.17 1.04 8.22
CA ALA A 81 -1.64 -0.34 8.18
C ALA A 81 -0.50 -1.33 7.95
N ILE A 82 0.44 -1.02 7.04
CA ILE A 82 1.63 -1.83 6.79
C ILE A 82 2.52 -1.88 8.03
N LEU A 83 2.81 -0.75 8.66
CA LEU A 83 3.63 -0.69 9.88
C LEU A 83 3.01 -1.50 11.01
N LYS A 84 1.70 -1.34 11.25
CA LYS A 84 0.96 -2.10 12.27
C LYS A 84 1.04 -3.61 12.03
N LEU A 85 0.94 -4.04 10.77
CA LEU A 85 1.05 -5.45 10.41
C LEU A 85 2.50 -5.95 10.52
N PHE A 86 3.47 -5.14 10.07
CA PHE A 86 4.90 -5.45 10.09
C PHE A 86 5.42 -5.73 11.51
N VAL A 87 4.97 -4.95 12.50
CA VAL A 87 5.32 -5.13 13.92
C VAL A 87 4.37 -6.06 14.69
N SER A 88 3.42 -6.71 14.01
CA SER A 88 2.52 -7.65 14.68
C SER A 88 3.29 -8.89 15.18
N PRO A 89 2.91 -9.48 16.32
CA PRO A 89 3.65 -10.61 16.90
C PRO A 89 3.86 -11.78 15.93
N LEU A 90 2.85 -12.08 15.11
CA LEU A 90 2.94 -13.12 14.08
C LEU A 90 4.00 -12.79 13.01
N HIS A 91 4.02 -11.55 12.51
CA HIS A 91 4.97 -11.10 11.50
C HIS A 91 6.40 -11.01 12.03
N LEU A 92 6.57 -10.59 13.29
CA LEU A 92 7.86 -10.61 13.96
C LEU A 92 8.37 -12.04 14.16
N PHE A 93 7.49 -12.96 14.58
CA PHE A 93 7.83 -14.38 14.66
C PHE A 93 8.27 -14.94 13.30
N LEU A 94 7.52 -14.66 12.23
CA LEU A 94 7.89 -15.06 10.87
C LEU A 94 9.24 -14.45 10.43
N THR A 95 9.51 -13.19 10.78
CA THR A 95 10.79 -12.53 10.50
C THR A 95 11.94 -13.28 11.15
N ILE A 96 11.82 -13.61 12.44
CA ILE A 96 12.84 -14.34 13.19
C ILE A 96 13.03 -15.74 12.61
N LEU A 97 11.94 -16.45 12.34
CA LEU A 97 11.97 -17.79 11.76
C LEU A 97 12.69 -17.81 10.40
N ILE A 98 12.33 -16.90 9.50
CA ILE A 98 12.93 -16.83 8.16
C ILE A 98 14.39 -16.41 8.25
N SER A 99 14.72 -15.46 9.11
CA SER A 99 16.12 -15.06 9.34
C SER A 99 16.95 -16.25 9.85
N TYR A 100 16.41 -17.03 10.78
CA TYR A 100 17.06 -18.23 11.30
C TYR A 100 17.26 -19.29 10.20
N LEU A 101 16.23 -19.57 9.40
CA LEU A 101 16.30 -20.52 8.30
C LEU A 101 17.33 -20.10 7.24
N CYS A 102 17.36 -18.82 6.86
CA CYS A 102 18.36 -18.29 5.95
C CYS A 102 19.78 -18.39 6.52
N TYR A 103 19.96 -18.10 7.81
CA TYR A 103 21.25 -18.20 8.47
C TYR A 103 21.74 -19.65 8.50
N TYR A 104 20.88 -20.58 8.90
CA TYR A 104 21.20 -22.01 8.92
C TYR A 104 21.55 -22.51 7.51
N PHE A 105 20.81 -22.10 6.49
CA PHE A 105 21.10 -22.45 5.11
C PHE A 105 22.47 -21.91 4.63
N PHE A 106 22.78 -20.63 4.90
CA PHE A 106 24.04 -20.02 4.47
C PHE A 106 25.28 -20.54 5.21
N GLN A 107 25.14 -21.05 6.44
CA GLN A 107 26.26 -21.70 7.14
C GLN A 107 26.73 -22.99 6.46
N ASN A 108 25.90 -23.62 5.63
CA ASN A 108 26.21 -24.88 4.97
C ASN A 108 26.74 -24.71 3.53
N ILE A 109 27.02 -23.47 3.10
CA ILE A 109 27.42 -23.13 1.73
C ILE A 109 28.62 -22.18 1.80
N ASP A 110 29.51 -22.20 0.81
CA ASP A 110 30.62 -21.26 0.79
C ASP A 110 30.13 -19.81 0.79
N TYR A 111 30.87 -18.98 1.50
CA TYR A 111 30.55 -17.57 1.70
C TYR A 111 30.31 -16.81 0.38
N SER A 112 31.15 -17.04 -0.64
CA SER A 112 30.99 -16.41 -1.96
C SER A 112 29.65 -16.75 -2.62
N TYR A 113 29.24 -18.03 -2.58
CA TYR A 113 27.96 -18.47 -3.13
C TYR A 113 26.78 -17.92 -2.32
N SER A 114 26.91 -17.83 -1.00
CA SER A 114 25.86 -17.27 -0.14
C SER A 114 25.46 -15.84 -0.54
N LYS A 115 26.44 -15.00 -0.94
CA LYS A 115 26.19 -13.63 -1.41
C LYS A 115 25.36 -13.60 -2.68
N ASN A 116 25.71 -14.44 -3.65
CA ASN A 116 25.02 -14.53 -4.93
C ASN A 116 23.58 -15.03 -4.73
N ILE A 117 23.39 -16.04 -3.87
CA ILE A 117 22.05 -16.55 -3.55
C ILE A 117 21.22 -15.49 -2.84
N ALA A 118 21.78 -14.79 -1.84
CA ALA A 118 21.11 -13.70 -1.13
C ALA A 118 20.65 -12.59 -2.10
N PHE A 119 21.49 -12.24 -3.07
CA PHE A 119 21.15 -11.28 -4.11
C PHE A 119 19.98 -11.77 -4.98
N ILE A 120 20.01 -13.02 -5.45
CA ILE A 120 18.93 -13.62 -6.25
C ILE A 120 17.60 -13.65 -5.47
N ILE A 121 17.62 -14.10 -4.21
CA ILE A 121 16.43 -14.10 -3.34
C ILE A 121 15.85 -12.70 -3.24
N THR A 122 16.71 -11.70 -3.07
CA THR A 122 16.28 -10.30 -2.95
C THR A 122 15.62 -9.78 -4.23
N LEU A 123 16.15 -10.12 -5.41
CA LEU A 123 15.53 -9.77 -6.69
C LEU A 123 14.14 -10.40 -6.84
N ILE A 124 13.98 -11.67 -6.46
CA ILE A 124 12.67 -12.35 -6.49
C ILE A 124 11.67 -11.65 -5.56
N LEU A 125 12.11 -11.23 -4.37
CA LEU A 125 11.27 -10.51 -3.41
C LEU A 125 10.81 -9.14 -3.92
N ILE A 126 11.61 -8.42 -4.71
CA ILE A 126 11.18 -7.15 -5.34
C ILE A 126 10.06 -7.36 -6.35
N ILE A 127 10.16 -8.41 -7.16
CA ILE A 127 9.21 -8.67 -8.23
C ILE A 127 7.86 -9.12 -7.68
N THR A 128 7.86 -9.75 -6.50
CA THR A 128 6.66 -10.35 -5.89
C THR A 128 5.52 -9.35 -5.69
N PRO A 129 5.69 -8.17 -5.05
CA PRO A 129 4.63 -7.16 -4.94
C PRO A 129 4.12 -6.65 -6.29
N ALA A 130 4.97 -6.54 -7.31
CA ALA A 130 4.55 -6.09 -8.63
C ALA A 130 3.63 -7.13 -9.30
N ILE A 131 3.94 -8.42 -9.16
CA ILE A 131 3.08 -9.52 -9.65
C ILE A 131 1.75 -9.54 -8.89
N VAL A 132 1.78 -9.42 -7.56
CA VAL A 132 0.56 -9.39 -6.74
C VAL A 132 -0.30 -8.19 -7.13
N TYR A 133 0.29 -7.00 -7.23
CA TYR A 133 -0.39 -5.77 -7.65
C TYR A 133 -1.06 -5.93 -9.02
N GLY A 134 -0.31 -6.37 -10.04
CA GLY A 134 -0.85 -6.58 -11.39
C GLY A 134 -1.96 -7.62 -11.44
N SER A 135 -1.81 -8.70 -10.66
CA SER A 135 -2.81 -9.77 -10.56
C SER A 135 -4.10 -9.28 -9.90
N VAL A 136 -3.99 -8.47 -8.85
CA VAL A 136 -5.13 -7.86 -8.16
C VAL A 136 -5.82 -6.83 -9.05
N LEU A 137 -5.09 -5.95 -9.73
CA LEU A 137 -5.68 -5.03 -10.71
C LEU A 137 -6.48 -5.76 -11.78
N LYS A 138 -5.92 -6.84 -12.35
CA LYS A 138 -6.59 -7.64 -13.38
C LYS A 138 -7.82 -8.37 -12.83
N PHE A 139 -7.74 -8.97 -11.64
CA PHE A 139 -8.86 -9.71 -11.04
C PHE A 139 -10.01 -8.81 -10.64
N TYR A 140 -9.71 -7.63 -10.10
CA TYR A 140 -10.71 -6.67 -9.62
C TYR A 140 -11.12 -5.62 -10.67
N LYS A 141 -10.49 -5.62 -11.85
CA LYS A 141 -10.72 -4.65 -12.95
C LYS A 141 -10.56 -3.19 -12.51
N TYR A 142 -9.59 -2.93 -11.64
CA TYR A 142 -9.27 -1.57 -11.22
C TYR A 142 -8.36 -0.88 -12.22
N GLU A 143 -8.49 0.44 -12.32
CA GLU A 143 -7.59 1.28 -13.10
C GLU A 143 -6.21 1.29 -12.43
N ARG A 144 -6.02 2.06 -11.34
CA ARG A 144 -4.71 2.17 -10.64
C ARG A 144 -4.85 2.61 -9.18
N PHE A 145 -3.90 2.24 -8.33
CA PHE A 145 -3.79 2.70 -6.94
C PHE A 145 -2.48 3.46 -6.70
N SER A 146 -2.57 4.76 -6.38
CA SER A 146 -1.37 5.60 -6.26
C SER A 146 -0.52 5.27 -5.03
N SER A 147 -1.18 4.95 -3.91
CA SER A 147 -0.52 4.69 -2.64
C SER A 147 0.28 3.38 -2.68
N ALA A 148 -0.26 2.33 -3.32
CA ALA A 148 0.44 1.06 -3.49
C ALA A 148 1.68 1.20 -4.39
N GLU A 149 1.55 1.94 -5.51
CA GLU A 149 2.68 2.24 -6.41
C GLU A 149 3.81 2.99 -5.67
N ARG A 150 3.46 3.92 -4.77
CA ARG A 150 4.44 4.69 -3.99
C ARG A 150 5.18 3.88 -2.95
N ILE A 151 4.47 3.00 -2.23
CA ILE A 151 5.11 2.21 -1.17
C ILE A 151 6.10 1.21 -1.75
N ASN A 152 5.92 0.81 -3.01
CA ASN A 152 6.90 -0.02 -3.71
C ASN A 152 8.28 0.67 -3.85
N PHE A 153 8.36 2.01 -3.87
CA PHE A 153 9.65 2.71 -3.82
C PHE A 153 10.41 2.49 -2.50
N PHE A 154 9.70 2.37 -1.36
CA PHE A 154 10.33 2.07 -0.08
C PHE A 154 10.92 0.65 -0.05
N LEU A 155 10.27 -0.31 -0.72
CA LEU A 155 10.83 -1.66 -0.90
C LEU A 155 12.13 -1.62 -1.69
N ILE A 156 12.16 -0.88 -2.81
CA ILE A 156 13.36 -0.71 -3.62
C ILE A 156 14.49 -0.11 -2.76
N PHE A 157 14.19 0.90 -1.96
CA PHE A 157 15.16 1.49 -1.04
C PHE A 157 15.70 0.48 -0.02
N LEU A 158 14.85 -0.32 0.64
CA LEU A 158 15.27 -1.36 1.58
C LEU A 158 16.20 -2.39 0.93
N VAL A 159 15.92 -2.76 -0.32
CA VAL A 159 16.77 -3.67 -1.09
C VAL A 159 18.11 -3.06 -1.45
N GLN A 160 18.14 -1.78 -1.83
CA GLN A 160 19.41 -1.11 -2.09
C GLN A 160 20.27 -1.01 -0.83
N LEU A 161 19.66 -0.92 0.35
CA LEU A 161 20.37 -0.97 1.61
C LEU A 161 21.02 -2.35 1.84
N LEU A 162 20.33 -3.45 1.51
CA LEU A 162 20.92 -4.79 1.53
C LEU A 162 22.06 -4.94 0.51
N ASN A 163 21.87 -4.46 -0.72
CA ASN A 163 22.94 -4.48 -1.74
C ASN A 163 24.16 -3.68 -1.29
N PHE A 164 23.94 -2.52 -0.67
CA PHE A 164 25.01 -1.71 -0.12
C PHE A 164 25.78 -2.45 0.99
N ILE A 165 25.08 -3.16 1.87
CA ILE A 165 25.71 -4.04 2.87
C ILE A 165 26.56 -5.12 2.17
N ASN A 166 26.01 -5.80 1.16
CA ASN A 166 26.68 -6.89 0.46
C ASN A 166 27.96 -6.44 -0.26
N ILE A 167 27.95 -5.23 -0.83
CA ILE A 167 29.08 -4.65 -1.55
C ILE A 167 30.11 -4.07 -0.55
N SER A 168 29.67 -3.19 0.34
CA SER A 168 30.56 -2.40 1.20
C SER A 168 31.22 -3.23 2.32
N ASN A 169 30.52 -4.23 2.86
CA ASN A 169 31.03 -5.03 3.99
C ASN A 169 31.82 -6.26 3.56
N SER A 170 32.07 -6.46 2.26
CA SER A 170 32.93 -7.55 1.78
C SER A 170 34.38 -7.45 2.27
N ASN A 171 34.83 -6.27 2.71
CA ASN A 171 36.20 -6.00 3.15
C ASN A 171 36.32 -5.56 4.63
N LEU A 172 35.19 -5.39 5.35
CA LEU A 172 35.16 -4.76 6.68
C LEU A 172 34.67 -5.68 7.81
N LEU A 173 33.91 -6.73 7.49
CA LEU A 173 33.36 -7.67 8.47
C LEU A 173 33.85 -9.08 8.18
N ASP A 174 34.12 -9.84 9.25
CA ASP A 174 34.35 -11.28 9.16
C ASP A 174 33.13 -11.99 8.53
N GLU A 175 33.35 -13.18 7.98
CA GLU A 175 32.33 -13.93 7.24
C GLU A 175 31.07 -14.20 8.09
N LYS A 176 31.23 -14.54 9.37
CA LYS A 176 30.12 -14.89 10.29
C LYS A 176 29.16 -13.71 10.55
N PRO A 177 29.60 -12.54 11.05
CA PRO A 177 28.70 -11.42 11.30
C PRO A 177 28.03 -10.92 10.00
N HIS A 178 28.74 -11.00 8.88
CA HIS A 178 28.17 -10.66 7.58
C HIS A 178 27.00 -11.57 7.19
N THR A 179 27.17 -12.90 7.34
CA THR A 179 26.10 -13.87 7.06
C THR A 179 24.88 -13.66 7.96
N ILE A 180 25.07 -13.37 9.24
CA ILE A 180 23.97 -13.05 10.17
C ILE A 180 23.20 -11.82 9.68
N LEU A 181 23.91 -10.74 9.37
CA LEU A 181 23.32 -9.49 8.90
C LEU A 181 22.50 -9.69 7.61
N MET A 182 23.04 -10.44 6.65
CA MET A 182 22.33 -10.79 5.42
C MET A 182 21.03 -11.54 5.71
N SER A 183 21.08 -12.56 6.57
CA SER A 183 19.90 -13.37 6.89
C SER A 183 18.80 -12.55 7.58
N VAL A 184 19.18 -11.67 8.51
CA VAL A 184 18.23 -10.75 9.17
C VAL A 184 17.59 -9.79 8.16
N MET A 185 18.39 -9.21 7.25
CA MET A 185 17.88 -8.30 6.23
C MET A 185 16.91 -8.99 5.26
N ILE A 186 17.21 -10.22 4.83
CA ILE A 186 16.28 -11.02 4.02
C ILE A 186 14.96 -11.25 4.76
N GLY A 187 15.01 -11.59 6.05
CA GLY A 187 13.81 -11.73 6.88
C GLY A 187 12.99 -10.45 6.96
N LEU A 188 13.63 -9.29 7.14
CA LEU A 188 12.96 -7.99 7.18
C LEU A 188 12.32 -7.62 5.83
N ILE A 189 13.02 -7.86 4.72
CA ILE A 189 12.49 -7.61 3.37
C ILE A 189 11.30 -8.53 3.10
N PHE A 190 11.41 -9.81 3.46
CA PHE A 190 10.31 -10.76 3.32
C PHE A 190 9.08 -10.29 4.11
N ASN A 191 9.25 -9.88 5.37
CA ASN A 191 8.16 -9.38 6.19
C ASN A 191 7.52 -8.13 5.55
N PHE A 192 8.32 -7.19 5.07
CA PHE A 192 7.82 -6.00 4.39
C PHE A 192 7.00 -6.35 3.14
N VAL A 193 7.50 -7.26 2.30
CA VAL A 193 6.80 -7.76 1.10
C VAL A 193 5.47 -8.41 1.46
N LEU A 194 5.45 -9.25 2.50
CA LEU A 194 4.25 -9.93 2.97
C LEU A 194 3.22 -8.92 3.50
N SER A 195 3.65 -7.96 4.33
CA SER A 195 2.80 -6.92 4.89
C SER A 195 2.21 -6.02 3.79
N LEU A 196 3.05 -5.56 2.85
CA LEU A 196 2.61 -4.75 1.71
C LEU A 196 1.58 -5.49 0.87
N SER A 197 1.86 -6.75 0.51
CA SER A 197 0.96 -7.57 -0.32
C SER A 197 -0.39 -7.78 0.37
N ARG A 198 -0.38 -8.14 1.66
CA ARG A 198 -1.61 -8.40 2.43
C ARG A 198 -2.45 -7.14 2.61
N VAL A 199 -1.84 -6.04 3.05
CA VAL A 199 -2.56 -4.78 3.26
C VAL A 199 -3.12 -4.27 1.95
N SER A 200 -2.35 -4.34 0.85
CA SER A 200 -2.83 -3.94 -0.46
C SER A 200 -4.09 -4.73 -0.81
N ILE A 201 -4.06 -6.08 -0.76
CA ILE A 201 -5.21 -6.94 -1.05
C ILE A 201 -6.43 -6.59 -0.18
N THR A 202 -6.23 -6.32 1.11
CA THR A 202 -7.32 -5.90 2.01
C THR A 202 -7.93 -4.57 1.57
N VAL A 203 -7.12 -3.56 1.30
CA VAL A 203 -7.60 -2.25 0.83
C VAL A 203 -8.36 -2.38 -0.50
N PHE A 204 -7.84 -3.17 -1.45
CA PHE A 204 -8.53 -3.46 -2.71
C PHE A 204 -9.90 -4.09 -2.49
N ARG A 205 -10.01 -5.04 -1.55
CA ARG A 205 -11.27 -5.70 -1.22
C ARG A 205 -12.26 -4.74 -0.56
N ASP A 206 -11.79 -3.93 0.39
CA ASP A 206 -12.63 -2.96 1.10
C ASP A 206 -13.17 -1.90 0.13
N CYS A 207 -12.36 -1.43 -0.82
CA CYS A 207 -12.81 -0.56 -1.91
C CYS A 207 -13.93 -1.21 -2.74
N LYS A 208 -13.81 -2.49 -3.08
CA LYS A 208 -14.87 -3.20 -3.82
C LYS A 208 -16.17 -3.26 -3.02
N THR A 209 -16.07 -3.69 -1.76
CA THR A 209 -17.26 -3.86 -0.92
C THR A 209 -17.95 -2.54 -0.61
N LYS A 210 -17.21 -1.46 -0.36
CA LYS A 210 -17.79 -0.19 0.08
C LYS A 210 -18.38 0.64 -1.07
N TYR A 211 -17.88 0.49 -2.30
CA TYR A 211 -18.24 1.42 -3.39
C TYR A 211 -18.62 0.75 -4.71
N GLN A 212 -18.46 -0.57 -4.81
CA GLN A 212 -18.86 -1.37 -5.97
C GLN A 212 -19.72 -2.57 -5.58
N ALA A 213 -20.35 -2.55 -4.39
CA ALA A 213 -21.34 -3.54 -4.02
C ALA A 213 -22.64 -3.31 -4.83
N ILE A 214 -22.60 -3.66 -6.11
CA ILE A 214 -23.63 -4.26 -6.98
C ILE A 214 -23.03 -4.24 -8.39
N LEU A 215 -22.47 -5.39 -8.79
CA LEU A 215 -22.48 -5.96 -10.13
C LEU A 215 -22.33 -7.48 -9.97
#